data_AF-A0A8J5NLJ5-F1
#
_entry.id   AF-A0A8J5NLJ5-F1
#
_cell.length_a   1.000
_cell.length_b   1.000
_cell.length_c   1.000
_cell.angle_alpha   90.00
_cell.angle_beta   90.00
_cell.angle_gamma   90.00
#
_symmetry.space_group_name_H-M   'P 1'
#
loop_
_entity.id
_entity.type
_entity.pdbx_description
1 polymer ?
#
loop_
_entity_poly.entity_id
_entity_poly.type
_entity_poly.pdbx_seq_one_letter_code
_entity_poly.pdbx_strand_id
1 'polypeptide(L)'
;MATGKDIWDSLPVDEQRSVWDETERNFWSKFRSLKNAENRKIETDFLHLLIRDFIDLTSLAAHKERLEEFRSRIAKDHAKVEAELARITNEYEEKANQLGRTEQDYRTSFQKRTENLHDIWFKMRRFFRKKRGEDLDAPDHLGPESEGILLPGMLLELFSGFDGPTPRIEPTNGTAVAADRPEEENDRDHMEGVEHHDNGRDESLVDIVDADGNVIGPVEQIEPWNRWVEGIQEFEIRRPVKIRRGRHFTTTHLAGIYERTEAKGVKWLSCMIQATGAIQTKRCLSCDKNQGVFDDCIIVGGNLFQKCGNCEWNRRGCHGSSRDTIDILSSTERAQRKKQLEDGAPKTSTGRSSETVHQTLSRF
;
A
#
# COMPACT_ATOMS: atom_id res chain seq x y z
N MET A 1 -66.59 -5.22 -77.01
CA MET A 1 -65.39 -5.57 -76.24
C MET A 1 -65.79 -6.69 -75.31
N ALA A 2 -65.45 -7.93 -75.67
CA ALA A 2 -65.73 -9.10 -74.85
C ALA A 2 -64.91 -8.96 -73.55
N THR A 3 -65.58 -9.05 -72.41
CA THR A 3 -64.91 -8.94 -71.12
C THR A 3 -64.06 -10.19 -70.88
N GLY A 4 -63.02 -10.13 -70.04
CA GLY A 4 -62.11 -11.28 -69.82
C GLY A 4 -62.80 -12.58 -69.38
N LYS A 5 -64.06 -12.50 -68.93
CA LYS A 5 -64.93 -13.63 -68.62
C LYS A 5 -65.46 -14.35 -69.88
N ASP A 6 -65.80 -13.59 -70.92
CA ASP A 6 -66.30 -14.12 -72.20
C ASP A 6 -65.21 -14.87 -72.99
N ILE A 7 -63.94 -14.54 -72.77
CA ILE A 7 -62.76 -15.19 -73.39
C ILE A 7 -62.39 -16.48 -72.64
N TRP A 8 -62.61 -16.52 -71.32
CA TRP A 8 -62.36 -17.71 -70.52
C TRP A 8 -63.39 -18.80 -70.80
N ASP A 9 -64.67 -18.43 -70.86
CA ASP A 9 -65.80 -19.35 -71.09
C ASP A 9 -65.85 -19.88 -72.55
N SER A 10 -65.02 -19.36 -73.46
CA SER A 10 -64.91 -19.80 -74.86
C SER A 10 -63.71 -20.72 -75.13
N LEU A 11 -62.85 -20.98 -74.13
CA LEU A 11 -61.75 -21.95 -74.24
C LEU A 11 -62.26 -23.40 -74.08
N PRO A 12 -61.72 -24.39 -74.82
CA PRO A 12 -61.98 -25.80 -74.57
C PRO A 12 -61.64 -26.19 -73.13
N VAL A 13 -62.44 -27.09 -72.55
CA VAL A 13 -62.30 -27.53 -71.14
C VAL A 13 -60.90 -28.04 -70.83
N ASP A 14 -60.25 -28.72 -71.79
CA ASP A 14 -58.89 -29.24 -71.63
C ASP A 14 -57.83 -28.12 -71.58
N GLU A 15 -58.03 -27.02 -72.31
CA GLU A 15 -57.15 -25.85 -72.27
C GLU A 15 -57.35 -25.06 -70.97
N GLN A 16 -58.59 -24.90 -70.51
CA GLN A 16 -58.88 -24.28 -69.20
C GLN A 16 -58.22 -25.07 -68.06
N ARG A 17 -58.28 -26.40 -68.11
CA ARG A 17 -57.64 -27.27 -67.11
C ARG A 17 -56.12 -27.17 -67.14
N SER A 18 -55.52 -27.13 -68.33
CA SER A 18 -54.08 -26.96 -68.50
C SER A 18 -53.57 -25.65 -67.89
N VAL A 19 -54.31 -24.54 -68.10
CA VAL A 19 -53.97 -23.22 -67.51
C VAL A 19 -54.03 -23.25 -65.98
N TRP A 20 -55.02 -23.94 -65.40
CA TRP A 20 -55.09 -24.09 -63.93
C TRP A 20 -53.99 -24.99 -63.38
N ASP A 21 -53.69 -26.10 -64.04
CA ASP A 21 -52.59 -26.99 -63.65
C ASP A 21 -51.24 -26.25 -63.70
N GLU A 22 -51.01 -25.41 -64.71
CA GLU A 22 -49.81 -24.58 -64.82
C GLU A 22 -49.79 -23.47 -63.75
N THR A 23 -50.92 -22.81 -63.51
CA THR A 23 -51.05 -21.76 -62.48
C THR A 23 -50.78 -22.34 -61.10
N GLU A 24 -51.34 -23.51 -60.79
CA GLU A 24 -51.13 -24.21 -59.53
C GLU A 24 -49.66 -24.65 -59.36
N ARG A 25 -49.05 -25.25 -60.40
CA ARG A 25 -47.63 -25.62 -60.38
C ARG A 25 -46.73 -24.41 -60.10
N ASN A 26 -47.01 -23.29 -60.77
CA ASN A 26 -46.26 -22.05 -60.60
C ASN A 26 -46.46 -21.44 -59.20
N PHE A 27 -47.69 -21.46 -58.67
CA PHE A 27 -48.00 -21.02 -57.31
C PHE A 27 -47.22 -21.82 -56.28
N TRP A 28 -47.33 -23.16 -56.32
CA TRP A 28 -46.67 -24.01 -55.33
C TRP A 28 -45.14 -23.95 -55.43
N SER A 29 -44.59 -23.82 -56.64
CA SER A 29 -43.15 -23.63 -56.83
C SER A 29 -42.65 -22.35 -56.17
N LYS A 30 -43.32 -21.21 -56.43
CA LYS A 30 -42.98 -19.91 -55.84
C LYS A 30 -43.16 -19.92 -54.31
N PHE A 31 -44.27 -20.48 -53.83
CA PHE A 31 -44.56 -20.56 -52.40
C PHE A 31 -43.52 -21.39 -51.64
N ARG A 32 -43.16 -22.57 -52.16
CA ARG A 32 -42.09 -23.41 -51.58
C ARG A 32 -40.75 -22.69 -51.60
N SER A 33 -40.40 -22.02 -52.70
CA SER A 33 -39.15 -21.27 -52.78
C SER A 33 -39.09 -20.17 -51.72
N LEU A 34 -40.16 -19.39 -51.57
CA LEU A 34 -40.25 -18.34 -50.55
C LEU A 34 -40.13 -18.91 -49.13
N LYS A 35 -40.90 -19.96 -48.81
CA LYS A 35 -40.86 -20.59 -47.48
C LYS A 35 -39.53 -21.24 -47.17
N ASN A 36 -38.89 -21.86 -48.16
CA ASN A 36 -37.55 -22.41 -47.99
C ASN A 36 -36.52 -21.30 -47.72
N ALA A 37 -36.64 -20.14 -48.36
CA ALA A 37 -35.75 -19.00 -48.08
C ALA A 37 -35.98 -18.42 -46.67
N GLU A 38 -37.23 -18.26 -46.25
CA GLU A 38 -37.58 -17.84 -44.89
C GLU A 38 -37.04 -18.82 -43.84
N ASN A 39 -37.25 -20.12 -44.02
CA ASN A 39 -36.77 -21.14 -43.09
C ASN A 39 -35.25 -21.17 -43.00
N ARG A 40 -34.55 -21.12 -44.14
CA ARG A 40 -33.08 -21.06 -44.15
C ARG A 40 -32.56 -19.84 -43.39
N LYS A 41 -33.22 -18.69 -43.52
CA LYS A 41 -32.84 -17.48 -42.78
C LYS A 41 -33.01 -17.69 -41.28
N ILE A 42 -34.17 -18.19 -40.85
CA ILE A 42 -34.46 -18.46 -39.43
C ILE A 42 -33.45 -19.46 -38.84
N GLU A 43 -33.16 -20.55 -39.57
CA GLU A 43 -32.18 -21.56 -39.16
C GLU A 43 -30.77 -20.96 -39.04
N THR A 44 -30.36 -20.14 -40.01
CA THR A 44 -29.04 -19.49 -39.99
C THR A 44 -28.91 -18.52 -38.81
N ASP A 45 -29.94 -17.70 -38.58
CA ASP A 45 -29.98 -16.75 -37.47
C ASP A 45 -29.96 -17.48 -36.12
N PHE A 46 -30.71 -18.58 -36.00
CA PHE A 46 -30.70 -19.43 -34.80
C PHE A 46 -29.32 -20.04 -34.55
N LEU A 47 -28.68 -20.61 -35.57
CA LEU A 47 -27.34 -21.20 -35.46
C LEU A 47 -26.29 -20.16 -35.07
N HIS A 48 -26.37 -18.94 -35.62
CA HIS A 48 -25.47 -17.85 -35.23
C HIS A 48 -25.63 -17.48 -33.75
N LEU A 49 -26.86 -17.37 -33.25
CA LEU A 49 -27.11 -17.09 -31.84
C LEU A 49 -26.59 -18.22 -30.95
N LEU A 50 -26.87 -19.47 -31.31
CA LEU A 50 -26.43 -20.64 -30.55
C LEU A 50 -24.90 -20.73 -30.48
N ILE A 51 -24.19 -20.49 -31.58
CA ILE A 51 -22.72 -20.50 -31.61
C ILE A 51 -22.16 -19.37 -30.75
N ARG A 52 -22.73 -18.16 -30.84
CA ARG A 52 -22.31 -17.03 -30.02
C ARG A 52 -22.46 -17.34 -28.54
N ASP A 53 -23.63 -17.80 -28.13
CA ASP A 53 -23.93 -18.10 -26.74
C ASP A 53 -23.06 -19.26 -26.22
N PHE A 54 -22.72 -20.24 -27.07
CA PHE A 54 -21.78 -21.32 -26.74
C PHE A 54 -20.35 -20.81 -26.51
N ILE A 55 -19.86 -19.90 -27.37
CA ILE A 55 -18.54 -19.27 -27.19
C ILE A 55 -18.51 -18.48 -25.87
N ASP A 56 -19.57 -17.72 -25.58
CA ASP A 56 -19.65 -16.95 -24.34
C ASP A 56 -19.65 -17.88 -23.11
N LEU A 57 -20.40 -18.98 -23.16
CA LEU A 57 -20.46 -19.98 -22.08
C LEU A 57 -19.08 -20.60 -21.82
N THR A 58 -18.37 -21.01 -22.87
CA THR A 58 -17.04 -21.63 -22.75
C THR A 58 -16.00 -20.63 -22.24
N SER A 59 -16.05 -19.38 -22.68
CA SER A 59 -15.21 -18.29 -22.18
C SER A 59 -15.44 -18.03 -20.68
N LEU A 60 -16.71 -17.96 -20.26
CA LEU A 60 -17.08 -17.79 -18.86
C LEU A 60 -16.63 -18.97 -17.99
N ALA A 61 -16.77 -20.20 -18.48
CA ALA A 61 -16.29 -21.39 -17.78
C ALA A 61 -14.78 -21.35 -17.56
N ALA A 62 -14.01 -21.00 -18.58
CA ALA A 62 -12.56 -20.86 -18.47
C ALA A 62 -12.14 -19.71 -17.53
N HIS A 63 -12.89 -18.60 -17.52
CA HIS A 63 -12.62 -17.50 -16.59
C HIS A 63 -12.93 -17.90 -15.14
N LYS A 64 -14.03 -18.62 -14.92
CA LYS A 64 -14.39 -19.16 -13.60
C LYS A 64 -13.28 -20.07 -13.05
N GLU A 65 -12.75 -20.99 -13.86
CA GLU A 65 -11.68 -21.90 -13.45
C GLU A 65 -10.41 -21.14 -13.04
N ARG A 66 -10.00 -20.13 -13.82
CA ARG A 66 -8.87 -19.25 -13.46
C ARG A 66 -9.07 -18.53 -12.13
N LEU A 67 -10.28 -18.05 -11.86
CA LEU A 67 -10.59 -17.38 -10.59
C LEU A 67 -10.57 -18.36 -9.41
N GLU A 68 -11.01 -19.60 -9.61
CA GLU A 68 -10.95 -20.64 -8.57
C GLU A 68 -9.51 -21.04 -8.26
N GLU A 69 -8.64 -21.16 -9.27
CA GLU A 69 -7.21 -21.39 -9.09
C GLU A 69 -6.54 -20.22 -8.33
N PHE A 70 -6.83 -18.98 -8.74
CA PHE A 70 -6.31 -17.79 -8.07
C PHE A 70 -6.76 -17.71 -6.61
N ARG A 71 -8.04 -17.99 -6.34
CA ARG A 71 -8.59 -18.09 -4.98
C ARG A 71 -7.85 -19.14 -4.15
N SER A 72 -7.56 -20.31 -4.73
CA SER A 72 -6.82 -21.38 -4.05
C SER A 72 -5.39 -20.95 -3.70
N ARG A 73 -4.72 -20.22 -4.60
CA ARG A 73 -3.38 -19.69 -4.35
C ARG A 73 -3.37 -18.69 -3.19
N ILE A 74 -4.25 -17.69 -3.22
CA ILE A 74 -4.37 -16.70 -2.13
C ILE A 74 -4.68 -17.38 -0.80
N ALA A 75 -5.54 -18.39 -0.78
CA ALA A 75 -5.86 -19.11 0.45
C ALA A 75 -4.63 -19.79 1.07
N LYS A 76 -3.70 -20.30 0.24
CA LYS A 76 -2.44 -20.88 0.72
C LYS A 76 -1.51 -19.80 1.29
N ASP A 77 -1.37 -18.69 0.58
CA ASP A 77 -0.52 -17.58 1.02
C ASP A 77 -1.03 -16.99 2.34
N HIS A 78 -2.35 -16.80 2.46
CA HIS A 78 -3.00 -16.39 3.70
C HIS A 78 -2.72 -17.37 4.84
N ALA A 79 -2.86 -18.68 4.61
CA ALA A 79 -2.57 -19.69 5.63
C ALA A 79 -1.10 -19.68 6.08
N LYS A 80 -0.16 -19.38 5.17
CA LYS A 80 1.25 -19.23 5.49
C LYS A 80 1.51 -18.02 6.40
N VAL A 81 0.94 -16.87 6.06
CA VAL A 81 1.07 -15.64 6.87
C VAL A 81 0.50 -15.84 8.28
N GLU A 82 -0.68 -16.46 8.38
CA GLU A 82 -1.30 -16.79 9.67
C GLU A 82 -0.42 -17.73 10.52
N ALA A 83 0.21 -18.73 9.89
CA ALA A 83 1.13 -19.63 10.60
C ALA A 83 2.40 -18.92 11.09
N GLU A 84 2.96 -18.01 10.31
CA GLU A 84 4.11 -17.20 10.71
C GLU A 84 3.75 -16.22 11.84
N LEU A 85 2.58 -15.60 11.78
CA LEU A 85 2.07 -14.73 12.83
C LEU A 85 1.86 -15.49 14.14
N ALA A 86 1.26 -16.68 14.09
CA ALA A 86 1.13 -17.54 15.26
C ALA A 86 2.50 -17.92 15.86
N ARG A 87 3.50 -18.23 15.01
CA ARG A 87 4.86 -18.55 15.47
C ARG A 87 5.50 -17.37 16.19
N ILE A 88 5.48 -16.18 15.59
CA ILE A 88 6.09 -14.97 16.18
C ILE A 88 5.36 -14.58 17.48
N THR A 89 4.05 -14.74 17.53
CA THR A 89 3.25 -14.45 18.74
C THR A 89 3.69 -15.35 19.89
N ASN A 90 3.83 -16.65 19.65
CA ASN A 90 4.32 -17.59 20.66
C ASN A 90 5.75 -17.27 21.12
N GLU A 91 6.65 -16.91 20.18
CA GLU A 91 8.03 -16.53 20.51
C GLU A 91 8.08 -15.23 21.34
N TYR A 92 7.25 -14.24 20.99
CA TYR A 92 7.10 -13.01 21.76
C TYR A 92 6.61 -13.30 23.18
N GLU A 93 5.59 -14.13 23.35
CA GLU A 93 5.07 -14.52 24.67
C GLU A 93 6.13 -15.28 25.48
N GLU A 94 6.90 -16.18 24.86
CA GLU A 94 8.00 -16.88 25.52
C GLU A 94 9.07 -15.91 26.02
N LYS A 95 9.47 -14.94 25.18
CA LYS A 95 10.45 -13.91 25.54
C LYS A 95 9.93 -12.96 26.63
N ALA A 96 8.67 -12.54 26.55
CA ALA A 96 8.03 -11.73 27.58
C ALA A 96 8.01 -12.48 28.93
N ASN A 97 7.64 -13.76 28.92
CA ASN A 97 7.66 -14.60 30.12
C ASN A 97 9.09 -14.83 30.65
N GLN A 98 10.09 -14.94 29.78
CA GLN A 98 11.50 -15.04 30.18
C GLN A 98 12.01 -13.73 30.81
N LEU A 99 11.66 -12.59 30.24
CA LEU A 99 11.99 -11.26 30.76
C LEU A 99 11.36 -11.05 32.15
N GLY A 100 10.07 -11.33 32.29
CA GLY A 100 9.37 -11.21 33.58
C GLY A 100 9.98 -12.08 34.68
N ARG A 101 10.41 -13.31 34.36
CA ARG A 101 11.15 -14.17 35.31
C ARG A 101 12.48 -13.56 35.72
N THR A 102 13.25 -13.06 34.75
CA THR A 102 14.56 -12.44 35.00
C THR A 102 14.44 -11.21 35.89
N GLU A 103 13.43 -10.37 35.63
CA GLU A 103 13.16 -9.19 36.44
C GLU A 103 12.74 -9.58 37.87
N GLN A 104 11.84 -10.57 38.00
CA GLN A 104 11.40 -11.04 39.31
C GLN A 104 12.55 -11.63 40.13
N ASP A 105 13.44 -12.39 39.49
CA ASP A 105 14.65 -12.93 40.12
C ASP A 105 15.61 -11.82 40.57
N TYR A 106 15.79 -10.78 39.74
CA TYR A 106 16.58 -9.61 40.09
C TYR A 106 15.97 -8.86 41.29
N ARG A 107 14.67 -8.58 41.28
CA ARG A 107 13.95 -7.94 42.40
C ARG A 107 14.12 -8.71 43.70
N THR A 108 13.91 -10.02 43.65
CA THR A 108 14.05 -10.91 44.81
C THR A 108 15.49 -10.94 45.34
N SER A 109 16.48 -11.02 44.43
CA SER A 109 17.91 -11.00 44.79
C SER A 109 18.34 -9.66 45.37
N PHE A 110 17.85 -8.55 44.81
CA PHE A 110 18.09 -7.21 45.32
C PHE A 110 17.53 -7.05 46.73
N GLN A 111 16.28 -7.44 46.95
CA GLN A 111 15.65 -7.40 48.28
C GLN A 111 16.45 -8.19 49.32
N LYS A 112 16.84 -9.43 49.00
CA LYS A 112 17.68 -10.26 49.90
C LYS A 112 19.03 -9.61 50.23
N ARG A 113 19.69 -9.00 49.25
CA ARG A 113 20.96 -8.28 49.48
C ARG A 113 20.75 -7.07 50.38
N THR A 114 19.69 -6.30 50.16
CA THR A 114 19.33 -5.16 50.99
C THR A 114 19.04 -5.60 52.43
N GLU A 115 18.22 -6.63 52.64
CA GLU A 115 17.92 -7.18 53.97
C GLU A 115 19.19 -7.67 54.67
N ASN A 116 20.06 -8.40 53.96
CA ASN A 116 21.33 -8.87 54.52
C ASN A 116 22.28 -7.72 54.89
N LEU A 117 22.36 -6.66 54.08
CA LEU A 117 23.15 -5.47 54.41
C LEU A 117 22.60 -4.75 55.64
N HIS A 118 21.28 -4.62 55.76
CA HIS A 118 20.65 -4.05 56.94
C HIS A 118 20.95 -4.86 58.21
N ASP A 119 20.90 -6.19 58.14
CA ASP A 119 21.25 -7.07 59.27
C ASP A 119 22.72 -6.92 59.69
N ILE A 120 23.65 -6.93 58.73
CA ILE A 120 25.08 -6.70 59.01
C ILE A 120 25.30 -5.32 59.62
N TRP A 121 24.72 -4.28 59.03
CA TRP A 121 24.83 -2.91 59.51
C TRP A 121 24.31 -2.80 60.95
N PHE A 122 23.15 -3.36 61.25
CA PHE A 122 22.56 -3.34 62.59
C PHE A 122 23.46 -4.03 63.61
N LYS A 123 23.99 -5.21 63.27
CA LYS A 123 24.94 -5.96 64.12
C LYS A 123 26.22 -5.17 64.39
N MET A 124 26.81 -4.57 63.36
CA MET A 124 28.03 -3.78 63.49
C MET A 124 27.81 -2.48 64.26
N ARG A 125 26.70 -1.78 64.01
CA ARG A 125 26.33 -0.55 64.72
C ARG A 125 26.18 -0.80 66.22
N ARG A 126 25.47 -1.87 66.59
CA ARG A 126 25.35 -2.31 67.99
C ARG A 126 26.70 -2.69 68.61
N PHE A 127 27.55 -3.40 67.86
CA PHE A 127 28.90 -3.76 68.32
C PHE A 127 29.76 -2.52 68.60
N PHE A 128 29.78 -1.54 67.70
CA PHE A 128 30.56 -0.31 67.87
C PHE A 128 30.03 0.57 69.01
N ARG A 129 28.70 0.71 69.17
CA ARG A 129 28.09 1.39 70.34
C ARG A 129 28.56 0.79 71.66
N LYS A 130 28.51 -0.54 71.76
CA LYS A 130 29.00 -1.29 72.93
C LYS A 130 30.46 -0.99 73.23
N LYS A 131 31.31 -0.87 72.20
CA LYS A 131 32.74 -0.59 72.35
C LYS A 131 33.03 0.86 72.75
N ARG A 132 32.16 1.81 72.39
CA ARG A 132 32.27 3.22 72.77
C ARG A 132 31.66 3.56 74.13
N GLY A 133 30.99 2.61 74.78
CA GLY A 133 30.27 2.86 76.05
C GLY A 133 28.99 3.67 75.85
N GLU A 134 28.46 3.69 74.62
CA GLU A 134 27.20 4.35 74.27
C GLU A 134 26.01 3.50 74.74
N ASP A 135 24.88 4.16 75.02
CA ASP A 135 23.63 3.47 75.33
C ASP A 135 23.17 2.62 74.13
N LEU A 136 22.88 1.35 74.42
CA LEU A 136 22.48 0.35 73.43
C LEU A 136 21.03 0.54 72.98
N ASP A 137 20.19 1.17 73.81
CA ASP A 137 18.75 1.31 73.57
C ASP A 137 18.36 2.71 73.04
N ALA A 138 19.33 3.62 72.88
CA ALA A 138 19.09 4.93 72.31
C ALA A 138 18.71 4.82 70.81
N PRO A 139 17.60 5.44 70.36
CA PRO A 139 17.10 5.30 68.99
C PRO A 139 18.14 5.75 67.97
N ASP A 140 18.47 4.87 67.01
CA ASP A 140 19.35 5.19 65.87
C ASP A 140 18.49 5.55 64.66
N HIS A 141 18.59 6.80 64.20
CA HIS A 141 17.81 7.32 63.06
C HIS A 141 18.60 7.20 61.74
N LEU A 142 19.81 6.66 61.80
CA LEU A 142 20.70 6.46 60.67
C LEU A 142 20.48 5.05 60.12
N GLY A 143 20.39 4.89 58.80
CA GLY A 143 20.38 3.58 58.14
C GLY A 143 21.72 3.24 57.48
N PRO A 144 21.83 2.10 56.79
CA PRO A 144 23.04 1.67 56.07
C PRO A 144 23.59 2.71 55.09
N GLU A 145 22.71 3.52 54.51
CA GLU A 145 23.02 4.63 53.62
C GLU A 145 23.88 5.73 54.28
N SER A 146 23.78 5.91 55.60
CA SER A 146 24.60 6.89 56.34
C SER A 146 26.08 6.53 56.39
N GLU A 147 26.41 5.25 56.20
CA GLU A 147 27.78 4.73 56.12
C GLU A 147 28.26 4.58 54.67
N GLY A 148 27.49 5.11 53.69
CA GLY A 148 27.80 5.03 52.26
C GLY A 148 27.59 3.65 51.63
N ILE A 149 26.90 2.73 52.32
CA ILE A 149 26.63 1.37 51.83
C ILE A 149 25.37 1.40 50.97
N LEU A 150 25.52 1.82 49.71
CA LEU A 150 24.43 1.84 48.72
C LEU A 150 24.56 0.66 47.75
N LEU A 151 23.48 -0.10 47.58
CA LEU A 151 23.33 -1.04 46.46
C LEU A 151 22.95 -0.24 45.20
N PRO A 152 23.53 -0.53 44.02
CA PRO A 152 23.13 0.12 42.77
C PRO A 152 21.65 -0.13 42.48
N GLY A 153 20.81 0.89 42.68
CA GLY A 153 19.36 0.85 42.44
C GLY A 153 18.96 1.14 40.99
N MET A 154 19.88 1.61 40.14
CA MET A 154 19.58 2.14 38.80
C MET A 154 18.89 1.15 37.85
N LEU A 155 19.07 -0.16 38.04
CA LEU A 155 18.38 -1.15 37.21
C LEU A 155 16.88 -1.24 37.53
N LEU A 156 16.43 -0.87 38.74
CA LEU A 156 15.03 -1.05 39.14
C LEU A 156 14.10 0.03 38.57
N GLU A 157 14.60 1.25 38.38
CA GLU A 157 13.84 2.38 37.83
C GLU A 157 13.64 2.28 36.31
N LEU A 158 14.57 1.61 35.60
CA LEU A 158 14.50 1.45 34.13
C LEU A 158 13.38 0.51 33.67
N PHE A 159 12.96 -0.46 34.49
CA PHE A 159 11.95 -1.46 34.10
C PHE A 159 10.51 -1.11 34.52
N SER A 160 10.30 -0.10 35.36
CA SER A 160 8.95 0.34 35.77
C SER A 160 8.17 1.04 34.64
N GLY A 161 8.81 1.35 33.51
CA GLY A 161 8.20 2.06 32.38
C GLY A 161 7.51 1.17 31.33
N PHE A 162 7.56 -0.16 31.48
CA PHE A 162 7.06 -1.10 30.45
C PHE A 162 5.68 -1.71 30.74
N ASP A 163 5.03 -1.35 31.85
CA ASP A 163 3.64 -1.72 32.16
C ASP A 163 2.61 -0.75 31.53
N GLY A 164 2.84 -0.36 30.27
CA GLY A 164 1.84 0.36 29.49
C GLY A 164 0.85 -0.62 28.85
N PRO A 165 -0.47 -0.48 29.02
CA PRO A 165 -1.43 -1.24 28.24
C PRO A 165 -1.17 -0.97 26.75
N THR A 166 -0.99 -2.03 25.97
CA THR A 166 -1.01 -1.95 24.50
C THR A 166 -2.21 -1.11 24.07
N PRO A 167 -2.06 -0.05 23.25
CA PRO A 167 -3.16 0.85 22.93
C PRO A 167 -4.30 0.07 22.27
N ARG A 168 -5.38 -0.14 23.03
CA ARG A 168 -6.61 -0.73 22.54
C ARG A 168 -7.29 0.32 21.68
N ILE A 169 -7.12 0.22 20.36
CA ILE A 169 -7.83 1.05 19.39
C ILE A 169 -9.29 0.60 19.38
N GLU A 170 -10.13 1.25 20.20
CA GLU A 170 -11.58 1.23 20.03
C GLU A 170 -12.04 2.48 19.26
N PRO A 171 -12.97 2.34 18.31
CA PRO A 171 -13.37 3.42 17.41
C PRO A 171 -14.35 4.36 18.13
N THR A 172 -13.91 5.57 18.48
CA THR A 172 -14.79 6.59 19.06
C THR A 172 -15.20 7.64 18.03
N ASN A 173 -16.52 7.70 17.83
CA ASN A 173 -17.23 8.70 17.06
C ASN A 173 -16.86 10.12 17.50
N GLY A 174 -16.65 10.99 16.52
CA GLY A 174 -16.15 12.34 16.73
C GLY A 174 -17.14 13.27 17.43
N THR A 175 -16.61 14.14 18.27
CA THR A 175 -17.02 15.54 18.43
C THR A 175 -15.82 16.29 19.01
N ALA A 176 -15.21 17.16 18.21
CA ALA A 176 -14.07 17.96 18.60
C ALA A 176 -14.53 19.36 19.05
N VAL A 177 -14.04 19.82 20.20
CA VAL A 177 -13.92 21.24 20.52
C VAL A 177 -12.44 21.53 20.75
N ALA A 178 -11.95 22.53 20.01
CA ALA A 178 -10.57 22.95 19.96
C ALA A 178 -10.13 23.69 21.24
N ALA A 179 -8.84 23.55 21.57
CA ALA A 179 -8.09 24.56 22.28
C ALA A 179 -6.64 24.55 21.78
N ASP A 180 -6.17 25.75 21.40
CA ASP A 180 -4.87 26.06 20.84
C ASP A 180 -3.73 26.08 21.90
N ARG A 181 -2.49 25.98 21.37
CA ARG A 181 -1.23 26.65 21.78
C ARG A 181 -0.19 25.82 22.58
N PRO A 182 1.12 26.21 22.58
CA PRO A 182 2.13 26.06 21.51
C PRO A 182 3.40 25.27 21.93
N GLU A 183 4.25 25.04 20.94
CA GLU A 183 5.71 24.70 20.91
C GLU A 183 6.50 24.60 22.23
N GLU A 184 7.21 23.47 22.41
CA GLU A 184 8.55 23.41 23.05
C GLU A 184 9.47 22.40 22.34
N GLU A 185 10.74 22.78 22.25
CA GLU A 185 11.91 22.13 21.65
C GLU A 185 12.65 21.21 22.64
N ASN A 186 13.41 20.24 22.07
CA ASN A 186 14.56 19.50 22.63
C ASN A 186 14.29 18.50 23.79
N ASP A 187 15.02 17.39 23.99
CA ASP A 187 16.35 16.96 23.53
C ASP A 187 16.42 15.41 23.59
N ARG A 188 17.21 14.85 22.66
CA ARG A 188 18.02 13.60 22.61
C ARG A 188 17.88 12.52 23.71
N ASP A 189 17.83 11.23 23.31
CA ASP A 189 18.99 10.32 23.51
C ASP A 189 18.95 9.00 22.69
N HIS A 190 20.18 8.55 22.41
CA HIS A 190 20.72 7.47 21.55
C HIS A 190 20.39 6.04 22.07
N MET A 191 20.17 4.99 21.25
CA MET A 191 21.15 4.01 20.70
C MET A 191 20.34 3.00 19.82
N GLU A 192 20.62 2.83 18.52
CA GLU A 192 21.59 1.92 17.86
C GLU A 192 21.06 0.50 17.56
N GLY A 193 21.09 0.12 16.27
CA GLY A 193 21.00 -1.27 15.81
C GLY A 193 19.92 -1.61 14.80
N VAL A 194 19.90 -0.98 13.61
CA VAL A 194 19.24 -1.58 12.44
C VAL A 194 20.29 -1.74 11.35
N GLU A 195 20.53 -3.01 11.02
CA GLU A 195 21.46 -3.46 10.00
C GLU A 195 21.12 -2.80 8.66
N HIS A 196 22.08 -2.02 8.15
CA HIS A 196 22.06 -1.56 6.78
C HIS A 196 22.24 -2.77 5.86
N HIS A 197 21.12 -3.25 5.30
CA HIS A 197 21.18 -4.04 4.08
C HIS A 197 21.60 -3.11 2.93
N ASP A 198 22.90 -3.09 2.68
CA ASP A 198 23.49 -2.56 1.47
C ASP A 198 23.15 -3.52 0.32
N ASN A 199 22.02 -3.30 -0.33
CA ASN A 199 21.59 -4.06 -1.51
C ASN A 199 20.95 -3.12 -2.53
N GLY A 200 21.65 -2.92 -3.65
CA GLY A 200 21.02 -2.69 -4.95
C GLY A 200 20.46 -1.29 -5.17
N ARG A 201 21.16 -0.52 -6.01
CA ARG A 201 20.83 0.84 -6.43
C ARG A 201 19.59 0.96 -7.35
N ASP A 202 18.54 0.15 -7.17
CA ASP A 202 17.56 -0.12 -8.25
C ASP A 202 16.06 -0.01 -7.89
N GLU A 203 15.65 0.65 -6.80
CA GLU A 203 14.21 0.84 -6.48
C GLU A 203 13.80 2.27 -6.08
N SER A 204 14.51 3.31 -6.56
CA SER A 204 14.00 4.69 -6.43
C SER A 204 12.78 4.88 -7.35
N LEU A 205 11.61 5.05 -6.75
CA LEU A 205 10.36 5.25 -7.49
C LEU A 205 10.29 6.69 -8.02
N VAL A 206 10.53 7.68 -7.16
CA VAL A 206 10.58 9.10 -7.54
C VAL A 206 11.43 9.91 -6.58
N ASP A 207 12.23 10.84 -7.09
CA ASP A 207 13.04 11.72 -6.25
C ASP A 207 12.24 12.92 -5.71
N ILE A 208 12.51 13.27 -4.44
CA ILE A 208 12.10 14.53 -3.84
C ILE A 208 13.21 15.56 -4.07
N VAL A 209 12.82 16.72 -4.60
CA VAL A 209 13.72 17.83 -4.91
C VAL A 209 13.35 19.08 -4.12
N ASP A 210 14.35 19.88 -3.77
CA ASP A 210 14.15 21.18 -3.17
C ASP A 210 13.57 22.20 -4.18
N ALA A 211 13.39 23.45 -3.74
CA ALA A 211 12.85 24.51 -4.59
C ALA A 211 13.76 24.89 -5.76
N ASP A 212 15.06 24.62 -5.65
CA ASP A 212 16.10 24.96 -6.61
C ASP A 212 16.47 23.77 -7.51
N GLY A 213 15.89 22.58 -7.25
CA GLY A 213 16.02 21.37 -8.04
C GLY A 213 17.05 20.37 -7.54
N ASN A 214 17.65 20.59 -6.36
CA ASN A 214 18.60 19.64 -5.78
C ASN A 214 17.85 18.46 -5.17
N VAL A 215 18.36 17.25 -5.37
CA VAL A 215 17.77 16.02 -4.82
C VAL A 215 17.97 15.99 -3.31
N ILE A 216 16.87 15.88 -2.57
CA ILE A 216 16.87 15.68 -1.11
C ILE A 216 16.96 14.18 -0.79
N GLY A 217 16.22 13.36 -1.53
CA GLY A 217 16.24 11.90 -1.37
C GLY A 217 15.13 11.20 -2.16
N PRO A 218 15.23 9.86 -2.29
CA PRO A 218 14.25 9.08 -3.03
C PRO A 218 12.98 8.81 -2.22
N VAL A 219 11.87 8.65 -2.93
CA VAL A 219 10.67 7.95 -2.47
C VAL A 219 10.73 6.56 -3.08
N GLU A 220 10.72 5.55 -2.23
CA GLU A 220 10.80 4.15 -2.57
C GLU A 220 9.41 3.57 -2.75
N GLN A 221 9.34 2.51 -3.56
CA GLN A 221 8.13 1.71 -3.67
C GLN A 221 7.90 0.95 -2.36
N ILE A 222 6.64 0.81 -1.97
CA ILE A 222 6.26 0.11 -0.75
C ILE A 222 5.23 -0.96 -1.04
N GLU A 223 5.21 -2.00 -0.23
CA GLU A 223 4.21 -3.06 -0.31
C GLU A 223 2.79 -2.47 -0.21
N PRO A 224 1.86 -2.79 -1.13
CA PRO A 224 0.49 -2.29 -1.05
C PRO A 224 -0.26 -2.89 0.16
N TRP A 225 -0.50 -2.09 1.19
CA TRP A 225 -1.27 -2.52 2.38
C TRP A 225 -2.70 -1.96 2.43
N ASN A 226 -3.05 -1.08 1.51
CA ASN A 226 -4.41 -0.53 1.39
C ASN A 226 -4.72 -0.12 -0.06
N ARG A 227 -6.00 0.06 -0.36
CA ARG A 227 -6.49 0.44 -1.70
C ARG A 227 -5.94 1.75 -2.27
N TRP A 228 -5.48 2.67 -1.41
CA TRP A 228 -4.92 3.95 -1.87
C TRP A 228 -3.48 3.78 -2.33
N VAL A 229 -2.68 3.05 -1.55
CA VAL A 229 -1.29 2.72 -1.85
C VAL A 229 -1.23 1.81 -3.07
N GLU A 230 -2.11 0.81 -3.15
CA GLU A 230 -2.24 -0.06 -4.34
C GLU A 230 -2.60 0.76 -5.58
N GLY A 231 -3.72 1.51 -5.53
CA GLY A 231 -4.21 2.22 -6.71
C GLY A 231 -3.29 3.32 -7.23
N ILE A 232 -2.53 4.01 -6.37
CA ILE A 232 -1.65 5.10 -6.83
C ILE A 232 -0.36 4.59 -7.47
N GLN A 233 0.10 3.39 -7.12
CA GLN A 233 1.29 2.76 -7.71
C GLN A 233 1.05 2.25 -9.14
N GLU A 234 -0.20 2.18 -9.57
CA GLU A 234 -0.56 1.84 -10.95
C GLU A 234 -0.38 3.02 -11.91
N PHE A 235 -0.24 4.25 -11.41
CA PHE A 235 -0.16 5.44 -12.25
C PHE A 235 1.26 5.78 -12.69
N GLU A 236 1.35 6.37 -13.88
CA GLU A 236 2.60 6.87 -14.43
C GLU A 236 3.16 8.02 -13.56
N ILE A 237 4.44 7.93 -13.23
CA ILE A 237 5.18 9.01 -12.58
C ILE A 237 5.51 10.07 -13.62
N ARG A 238 4.98 11.27 -13.42
CA ARG A 238 5.04 12.36 -14.40
C ARG A 238 6.13 13.37 -14.08
N ARG A 239 6.56 13.46 -12.82
CA ARG A 239 7.47 14.50 -12.32
C ARG A 239 8.11 14.12 -10.98
N PRO A 240 9.26 14.71 -10.62
CA PRO A 240 9.79 14.66 -9.26
C PRO A 240 8.89 15.42 -8.28
N VAL A 241 9.00 15.09 -6.99
CA VAL A 241 8.23 15.74 -5.93
C VAL A 241 8.95 16.99 -5.46
N LYS A 242 8.42 18.17 -5.80
CA LYS A 242 9.08 19.45 -5.51
C LYS A 242 8.61 20.08 -4.19
N ILE A 243 9.56 20.38 -3.31
CA ILE A 243 9.32 21.10 -2.06
C ILE A 243 9.22 22.61 -2.31
N ARG A 244 8.27 23.26 -1.64
CA ARG A 244 8.07 24.71 -1.73
C ARG A 244 9.27 25.48 -1.17
N ARG A 245 9.64 26.57 -1.84
CA ARG A 245 10.66 27.51 -1.33
C ARG A 245 10.32 28.02 0.07
N GLY A 246 11.28 27.98 0.97
CA GLY A 246 11.12 28.41 2.36
C GLY A 246 10.46 27.39 3.28
N ARG A 247 10.20 26.16 2.82
CA ARG A 247 9.84 25.02 3.69
C ARG A 247 11.07 24.18 3.96
N HIS A 248 11.30 23.88 5.24
CA HIS A 248 12.39 23.00 5.66
C HIS A 248 11.93 21.54 5.55
N PHE A 249 12.57 20.78 4.67
CA PHE A 249 12.32 19.35 4.48
C PHE A 249 13.66 18.63 4.59
N THR A 250 13.84 17.86 5.67
CA THR A 250 15.09 17.19 6.01
C THR A 250 15.00 15.69 5.82
N THR A 251 16.14 15.00 5.95
CA THR A 251 16.23 13.55 6.00
C THR A 251 15.32 12.94 7.08
N THR A 252 15.09 13.62 8.21
CA THR A 252 14.11 13.18 9.22
C THR A 252 12.67 13.18 8.68
N HIS A 253 12.31 14.21 7.92
CA HIS A 253 10.99 14.27 7.26
C HIS A 253 10.86 13.19 6.18
N LEU A 254 11.97 12.92 5.46
CA LEU A 254 12.06 11.84 4.48
C LEU A 254 11.83 10.47 5.13
N ALA A 255 12.52 10.15 6.24
CA ALA A 255 12.31 8.89 6.96
C ALA A 255 10.85 8.76 7.46
N GLY A 256 10.30 9.87 7.93
CA GLY A 256 8.92 9.93 8.41
C GLY A 256 7.85 9.71 7.33
N ILE A 257 8.17 9.71 6.03
CA ILE A 257 7.15 9.48 4.98
C ILE A 257 6.61 8.05 5.01
N TYR A 258 7.41 7.08 5.46
CA TYR A 258 7.09 5.65 5.48
C TYR A 258 6.45 5.18 6.78
N GLU A 259 6.28 6.07 7.77
CA GLU A 259 5.62 5.74 9.02
C GLU A 259 4.21 5.20 8.77
N ARG A 260 3.98 3.94 9.18
CA ARG A 260 2.69 3.25 9.06
C ARG A 260 1.77 3.49 10.27
N THR A 261 2.06 4.51 11.07
CA THR A 261 1.24 4.90 12.24
C THR A 261 -0.17 5.31 11.85
N GLU A 262 -0.37 5.73 10.59
CA GLU A 262 -1.67 6.10 10.04
C GLU A 262 -2.17 5.09 9.00
N ALA A 263 -3.43 4.64 9.15
CA ALA A 263 -4.05 3.63 8.30
C ALA A 263 -3.96 3.91 6.78
N LYS A 264 -3.95 5.18 6.37
CA LYS A 264 -3.90 5.60 4.96
C LYS A 264 -2.47 5.79 4.42
N GLY A 265 -1.45 5.96 5.27
CA GLY A 265 -0.09 6.30 4.83
C GLY A 265 -0.01 7.70 4.21
N VAL A 266 -0.60 8.71 4.87
CA VAL A 266 -0.88 10.04 4.32
C VAL A 266 0.36 10.73 3.72
N LYS A 267 1.51 10.65 4.38
CA LYS A 267 2.75 11.34 3.94
C LYS A 267 3.28 10.76 2.63
N TRP A 268 3.53 9.44 2.56
CA TRP A 268 3.94 8.76 1.34
C TRP A 268 2.92 8.95 0.20
N LEU A 269 1.63 8.79 0.51
CA LEU A 269 0.56 8.98 -0.48
C LEU A 269 0.55 10.41 -1.05
N SER A 270 0.82 11.41 -0.21
CA SER A 270 0.88 12.80 -0.65
C SER A 270 2.04 13.04 -1.62
N CYS A 271 3.21 12.42 -1.39
CA CYS A 271 4.33 12.45 -2.33
C CYS A 271 3.93 11.81 -3.67
N MET A 272 3.27 10.66 -3.64
CA MET A 272 2.83 9.97 -4.85
C MET A 272 1.75 10.74 -5.63
N ILE A 273 0.84 11.44 -4.95
CA ILE A 273 -0.12 12.34 -5.60
C ILE A 273 0.61 13.45 -6.36
N GLN A 274 1.68 14.02 -5.78
CA GLN A 274 2.48 15.06 -6.44
C GLN A 274 3.20 14.52 -7.68
N ALA A 275 3.73 13.30 -7.59
CA ALA A 275 4.46 12.66 -8.67
C ALA A 275 3.56 12.26 -9.86
N THR A 276 2.33 11.83 -9.60
CA THR A 276 1.45 11.19 -10.62
C THR A 276 0.32 12.08 -11.13
N GLY A 277 -0.17 13.02 -10.32
CA GLY A 277 -1.39 13.78 -10.61
C GLY A 277 -1.22 14.89 -11.66
N ALA A 278 -2.30 15.66 -11.86
CA ALA A 278 -2.35 16.84 -12.71
C ALA A 278 -2.19 18.14 -11.88
N ILE A 279 -1.32 19.04 -12.35
CA ILE A 279 -1.20 20.39 -11.78
C ILE A 279 -2.50 21.13 -12.03
N GLN A 280 -3.07 21.70 -10.98
CA GLN A 280 -4.30 22.47 -11.05
C GLN A 280 -4.00 23.86 -11.61
N THR A 281 -4.67 24.22 -12.71
CA THR A 281 -4.63 25.58 -13.26
C THR A 281 -5.10 26.62 -12.24
N LYS A 282 -6.13 26.29 -11.46
CA LYS A 282 -6.57 27.05 -10.29
C LYS A 282 -6.23 26.27 -9.01
N ARG A 283 -5.37 26.84 -8.17
CA ARG A 283 -4.97 26.26 -6.88
C ARG A 283 -6.18 26.20 -5.93
N CYS A 284 -6.22 25.18 -5.07
CA CYS A 284 -7.25 25.11 -4.02
C CYS A 284 -7.04 26.23 -2.98
N LEU A 285 -8.08 26.55 -2.20
CA LEU A 285 -8.06 27.63 -1.20
C LEU A 285 -6.89 27.53 -0.19
N SER A 286 -6.52 26.31 0.21
CA SER A 286 -5.40 26.08 1.13
C SER A 286 -4.05 26.32 0.44
N CYS A 287 -3.87 25.79 -0.77
CA CYS A 287 -2.65 25.97 -1.55
C CYS A 287 -2.45 27.42 -1.99
N ASP A 288 -3.53 28.15 -2.27
CA ASP A 288 -3.49 29.57 -2.63
C ASP A 288 -2.89 30.42 -1.51
N LYS A 289 -3.14 30.03 -0.25
CA LYS A 289 -2.50 30.59 0.95
C LYS A 289 -1.13 30.00 1.27
N ASN A 290 -0.53 29.27 0.34
CA ASN A 290 0.74 28.56 0.50
C ASN A 290 0.79 27.61 1.72
N GLN A 291 -0.36 27.02 2.06
CA GLN A 291 -0.45 25.98 3.09
C GLN A 291 -0.08 24.63 2.48
N GLY A 292 1.01 24.03 2.97
CA GLY A 292 1.54 22.77 2.45
C GLY A 292 3.05 22.81 2.24
N VAL A 293 3.62 21.62 2.13
CA VAL A 293 5.05 21.39 1.98
C VAL A 293 5.49 21.44 0.52
N PHE A 294 4.61 21.07 -0.40
CA PHE A 294 4.91 20.98 -1.84
C PHE A 294 4.63 22.28 -2.57
N ASP A 295 5.37 22.52 -3.66
CA ASP A 295 5.30 23.74 -4.46
C ASP A 295 3.95 23.88 -5.19
N ASP A 296 3.51 22.80 -5.83
CA ASP A 296 2.31 22.78 -6.67
C ASP A 296 1.06 22.25 -5.96
N CYS A 297 -0.10 22.70 -6.47
CA CYS A 297 -1.39 22.09 -6.15
C CYS A 297 -1.67 21.01 -7.20
N ILE A 298 -1.44 19.74 -6.86
CA ILE A 298 -1.59 18.61 -7.78
C ILE A 298 -2.66 17.65 -7.27
N ILE A 299 -3.58 17.24 -8.15
CA ILE A 299 -4.66 16.29 -7.86
C ILE A 299 -4.62 15.16 -8.88
N VAL A 300 -4.77 13.92 -8.42
CA VAL A 300 -4.94 12.76 -9.29
C VAL A 300 -6.39 12.71 -9.80
N GLY A 301 -7.37 12.73 -8.88
CA GLY A 301 -8.79 12.63 -9.21
C GLY A 301 -9.36 11.24 -8.93
N GLY A 302 -10.54 10.96 -9.50
CA GLY A 302 -11.27 9.73 -9.23
C GLY A 302 -11.79 9.62 -7.80
N ASN A 303 -12.57 8.58 -7.50
CA ASN A 303 -13.20 8.38 -6.19
C ASN A 303 -12.19 8.26 -5.02
N LEU A 304 -10.99 7.73 -5.25
CA LEU A 304 -9.99 7.48 -4.22
C LEU A 304 -9.12 8.69 -3.86
N PHE A 305 -8.82 9.59 -4.82
CA PHE A 305 -7.82 10.66 -4.67
C PHE A 305 -8.41 12.06 -4.90
N GLN A 306 -9.41 12.40 -4.09
CA GLN A 306 -10.18 13.65 -4.20
C GLN A 306 -9.44 14.91 -3.71
N LYS A 307 -8.31 14.76 -3.01
CA LYS A 307 -7.55 15.86 -2.41
C LYS A 307 -6.23 16.06 -3.14
N CYS A 308 -5.72 17.29 -3.11
CA CYS A 308 -4.37 17.56 -3.58
C CYS A 308 -3.32 17.10 -2.57
N GLY A 309 -2.08 16.86 -3.02
CA GLY A 309 -1.00 16.36 -2.17
C GLY A 309 -0.74 17.22 -0.92
N ASN A 310 -0.85 18.55 -1.03
CA ASN A 310 -0.72 19.46 0.13
C ASN A 310 -1.87 19.35 1.14
N CYS A 311 -3.10 19.18 0.67
CA CYS A 311 -4.27 19.01 1.54
C CYS A 311 -4.29 17.62 2.18
N GLU A 312 -3.83 16.61 1.46
CA GLU A 312 -3.65 15.25 1.98
C GLU A 312 -2.60 15.29 3.09
N TRP A 313 -1.41 15.86 2.83
CA TRP A 313 -0.32 16.00 3.81
C TRP A 313 -0.77 16.67 5.11
N ASN A 314 -1.53 17.76 5.01
CA ASN A 314 -2.01 18.51 6.17
C ASN A 314 -3.32 17.96 6.77
N ARG A 315 -3.88 16.87 6.21
CA ARG A 315 -5.18 16.28 6.58
C ARG A 315 -6.36 17.26 6.54
N ARG A 316 -6.34 18.23 5.61
CA ARG A 316 -7.39 19.25 5.45
C ARG A 316 -8.36 18.93 4.31
N GLY A 317 -9.48 19.65 4.27
CA GLY A 317 -10.37 19.68 3.10
C GLY A 317 -9.67 20.32 1.89
N CYS A 318 -10.06 19.90 0.68
CA CYS A 318 -9.55 20.44 -0.57
C CYS A 318 -10.71 21.05 -1.37
N HIS A 319 -10.73 22.37 -1.48
CA HIS A 319 -11.85 23.11 -2.09
C HIS A 319 -11.35 24.23 -3.00
N GLY A 320 -12.12 24.55 -4.04
CA GLY A 320 -11.87 25.69 -4.93
C GLY A 320 -10.80 25.50 -6.02
N SER A 321 -10.24 24.30 -6.17
CA SER A 321 -9.35 23.97 -7.29
C SER A 321 -10.12 23.81 -8.60
N SER A 322 -9.41 23.89 -9.73
CA SER A 322 -9.96 23.63 -11.07
C SER A 322 -10.50 22.20 -11.25
N ARG A 323 -10.03 21.24 -10.42
CA ARG A 323 -10.34 19.80 -10.50
C ARG A 323 -9.89 19.19 -11.83
N ASP A 324 -8.76 19.66 -12.34
CA ASP A 324 -8.08 19.00 -13.46
C ASP A 324 -7.63 17.61 -12.98
N THR A 325 -8.04 16.54 -13.65
CA THR A 325 -7.67 15.16 -13.25
C THR A 325 -6.91 14.47 -14.38
N ILE A 326 -6.13 13.45 -14.03
CA ILE A 326 -5.50 12.61 -15.05
C ILE A 326 -6.52 11.68 -15.69
N ASP A 327 -6.28 11.28 -16.94
CA ASP A 327 -6.96 10.13 -17.53
C ASP A 327 -6.33 8.85 -16.95
N ILE A 328 -7.05 8.27 -15.99
CA ILE A 328 -6.66 7.10 -15.20
C ILE A 328 -6.29 5.92 -16.11
N LEU A 329 -7.12 5.61 -17.11
CA LEU A 329 -6.90 4.46 -18.00
C LEU A 329 -5.61 4.65 -18.81
N SER A 330 -5.45 5.82 -19.42
CA SER A 330 -4.24 6.14 -20.20
C SER A 330 -2.96 6.14 -19.35
N SER A 331 -3.07 6.52 -18.07
CA SER A 331 -1.96 6.57 -17.13
C SER A 331 -1.52 5.17 -16.76
N THR A 332 -2.47 4.30 -16.40
CA THR A 332 -2.19 2.90 -16.06
C THR A 332 -1.63 2.12 -17.25
N GLU A 333 -2.17 2.30 -18.46
CA GLU A 333 -1.63 1.66 -19.66
C GLU A 333 -0.18 2.06 -19.94
N ARG A 334 0.15 3.35 -19.79
CA ARG A 334 1.54 3.84 -19.96
C ARG A 334 2.47 3.28 -18.91
N ALA A 335 2.05 3.24 -17.65
CA ALA A 335 2.84 2.65 -16.56
C ALA A 335 3.11 1.15 -16.82
N GLN A 336 2.11 0.39 -17.26
CA GLN A 336 2.27 -1.03 -17.60
C GLN A 336 3.20 -1.26 -18.79
N ARG A 337 3.08 -0.45 -19.86
CA ARG A 337 4.00 -0.52 -21.01
C ARG A 337 5.45 -0.23 -20.60
N LYS A 338 5.66 0.74 -19.71
CA LYS A 338 6.99 1.08 -19.20
C LYS A 338 7.60 -0.09 -18.42
N LYS A 339 6.83 -0.70 -17.51
CA LYS A 339 7.27 -1.90 -16.77
C LYS A 339 7.65 -3.06 -17.70
N GLN A 340 6.84 -3.34 -18.74
CA GLN A 340 7.15 -4.38 -19.73
C GLN A 340 8.44 -4.12 -20.53
N LEU A 341 8.76 -2.84 -20.78
CA LEU A 341 10.01 -2.46 -21.45
C LEU A 341 11.23 -2.60 -20.52
N GLU A 342 11.07 -2.29 -19.24
CA GLU A 342 12.12 -2.41 -18.22
C GLU A 342 12.43 -3.87 -17.90
N ASP A 343 11.41 -4.72 -17.78
CA ASP A 343 11.55 -6.16 -17.52
C ASP A 343 12.05 -6.96 -18.76
N GLY A 344 11.86 -6.41 -19.97
CA GLY A 344 12.29 -7.01 -21.24
C GLY A 344 13.71 -6.65 -21.67
N ALA A 345 14.40 -5.75 -20.96
CA ALA A 345 15.75 -5.33 -21.28
C ALA A 345 16.79 -6.29 -20.67
N PRO A 346 17.60 -7.01 -21.48
CA PRO A 346 18.68 -7.82 -20.94
C PRO A 346 19.70 -6.91 -20.26
N LYS A 347 19.96 -7.15 -18.96
CA LYS A 347 21.01 -6.49 -18.18
C LYS A 347 22.37 -6.75 -18.85
N THR A 348 22.83 -5.83 -19.70
CA THR A 348 24.21 -5.85 -20.21
C THR A 348 25.16 -5.53 -19.06
N SER A 349 25.73 -6.58 -18.48
CA SER A 349 26.84 -6.49 -17.54
C SER A 349 28.06 -5.89 -18.23
N THR A 350 28.59 -4.82 -17.64
CA THR A 350 29.91 -4.24 -17.90
C THR A 350 31.02 -5.28 -17.87
N GLY A 351 31.78 -5.36 -18.97
CA GLY A 351 33.08 -6.01 -19.04
C GLY A 351 34.13 -5.04 -19.57
N ARG A 352 34.76 -4.30 -18.66
CA ARG A 352 35.96 -3.48 -18.92
C ARG A 352 37.15 -4.43 -19.10
N SER A 353 37.48 -4.79 -20.34
CA SER A 353 38.75 -5.45 -20.66
C SER A 353 39.81 -4.40 -20.94
N SER A 354 40.74 -4.27 -20.00
CA SER A 354 42.03 -3.59 -20.19
C SER A 354 42.90 -4.48 -21.09
N GLU A 355 42.97 -4.17 -22.39
CA GLU A 355 44.00 -4.74 -23.26
C GLU A 355 45.15 -3.75 -23.44
N THR A 356 46.23 -4.07 -22.72
CA THR A 356 47.57 -3.53 -22.87
C THR A 356 48.13 -3.95 -24.23
N VAL A 357 48.19 -3.01 -25.19
CA VAL A 357 48.91 -3.24 -26.45
C VAL A 357 50.40 -3.00 -26.21
N HIS A 358 51.14 -4.10 -26.02
CA HIS A 358 52.59 -4.10 -26.11
C HIS A 358 53.01 -3.92 -27.57
N GLN A 359 53.78 -2.85 -27.78
CA GLN A 359 54.56 -2.58 -28.98
C GLN A 359 55.77 -3.52 -29.00
N THR A 360 55.89 -4.40 -30.02
CA THR A 360 57.20 -4.93 -30.44
C THR A 360 57.25 -5.18 -31.95
N LEU A 361 58.28 -4.59 -32.54
CA LEU A 361 58.77 -4.65 -33.91
C LEU A 361 59.21 -6.05 -34.36
N SER A 362 59.02 -6.38 -35.65
CA SER A 362 60.05 -6.87 -36.61
C SER A 362 59.37 -7.58 -37.80
N ARG A 363 59.53 -7.05 -39.03
CA ARG A 363 60.41 -7.57 -40.11
C ARG A 363 60.13 -9.06 -40.40
N PHE A 364 59.53 -9.40 -41.55
CA PHE A 364 60.16 -9.46 -42.88
C PHE A 364 59.09 -9.56 -43.96
#